data_AF-A0A0M4LUE7-F1
#
_entry.id   AF-A0A0M4LUE7-F1
#
_cell.length_a   1.000
_cell.length_b   1.000
_cell.length_c   1.000
_cell.angle_alpha   90.00
_cell.angle_beta   90.00
_cell.angle_gamma   90.00
#
_symmetry.space_group_name_H-M   'P 1'
#
loop_
_entity.id
_entity.type
_entity.pdbx_description
1 polymer ?
#
loop_
_entity_poly.entity_id
_entity_poly.type
_entity_poly.pdbx_seq_one_letter_code
_entity_poly.pdbx_strand_id
1 'polypeptide(L)' 'MNVSADRLGPIAETLEKTPGTVFLLSERHNFGDDGALVEYVRSFLDPGHFTLHVTTGETGGNHGDR' A
#
# COMPACT_ATOMS: atom_id res chain seq x y z
N MET A 1 -0.38 -0.85 -7.07
CA MET A 1 -0.63 -0.44 -5.67
C MET A 1 -0.01 0.94 -5.48
N ASN A 2 -0.66 1.84 -4.75
CA ASN A 2 -0.11 3.14 -4.37
C ASN A 2 0.08 3.16 -2.85
N VAL A 3 1.23 3.65 -2.39
CA VAL A 3 1.58 3.75 -0.97
C VAL A 3 2.21 5.10 -0.71
N SER A 4 1.74 5.79 0.32
CA SER A 4 2.28 7.07 0.76
C SER A 4 2.29 7.16 2.28
N ALA A 5 3.18 8.01 2.81
CA ALA A 5 3.07 8.47 4.19
C ALA A 5 2.26 9.78 4.20
N ASP A 6 1.30 9.87 5.11
CA ASP A 6 0.46 11.07 5.26
C ASP A 6 0.10 11.28 6.74
N ARG A 7 -0.64 12.34 7.06
CA ARG A 7 -1.09 12.68 8.41
C ARG A 7 -2.59 12.47 8.54
N LEU A 8 -3.01 11.84 9.64
CA LEU A 8 -4.42 11.61 9.89
C LEU A 8 -5.17 12.94 10.06
N GLY A 9 -6.22 13.11 9.26
CA GLY A 9 -7.18 14.21 9.39
C GLY A 9 -8.35 13.82 10.31
N PRO A 10 -9.61 14.08 9.91
CA PRO A 10 -10.78 13.80 10.74
C PRO A 10 -10.94 12.34 11.19
N ILE A 11 -10.40 11.37 10.43
CA ILE A 11 -10.50 9.94 10.78
C ILE A 11 -9.63 9.54 11.98
N ALA A 12 -8.75 10.43 12.46
CA ALA A 12 -7.88 10.13 13.59
C ALA A 12 -8.65 9.67 14.83
N GLU A 13 -9.79 10.30 15.12
CA GLU A 13 -10.64 9.96 16.27
C GLU A 13 -11.21 8.54 16.17
N THR A 14 -11.71 8.15 14.99
CA THR A 14 -12.22 6.79 14.73
C THR A 14 -11.14 5.72 14.87
N LEU A 15 -9.88 6.09 14.62
CA LEU A 15 -8.72 5.21 14.75
C LEU A 15 -8.07 5.28 16.14
N GLU A 16 -8.67 6.00 17.09
CA GLU A 16 -8.11 6.24 18.44
C GLU A 16 -6.70 6.84 18.41
N LYS A 17 -6.45 7.71 17.42
CA LYS A 17 -5.19 8.43 17.23
C LYS A 17 -5.39 9.93 17.36
N THR A 18 -4.29 10.64 17.59
CA THR A 18 -4.28 12.11 17.56
C THR A 18 -4.28 12.61 16.11
N PRO A 19 -5.10 13.62 15.75
CA PRO A 19 -4.97 14.30 14.47
C PRO A 19 -3.53 14.75 14.20
N GLY A 20 -3.06 14.64 12.96
CA GLY A 20 -1.69 14.93 12.59
C GLY A 20 -0.70 13.77 12.79
N THR A 21 -1.11 12.67 13.42
CA THR A 21 -0.31 11.43 13.54
C THR A 21 0.03 10.92 12.15
N VAL A 22 1.30 10.54 11.95
CA VAL A 22 1.78 9.97 10.70
C VAL A 22 1.23 8.55 10.55
N PHE A 23 0.72 8.23 9.36
CA PHE A 23 0.26 6.90 9.01
C PHE A 23 0.75 6.51 7.61
N LEU A 24 0.70 5.22 7.30
CA LEU A 24 0.92 4.70 5.95
C LEU A 24 -0.44 4.54 5.26
N LEU A 25 -0.68 5.32 4.22
CA LEU A 25 -1.83 5.16 3.34
C LEU A 25 -1.50 4.13 2.28
N SER A 26 -2.33 3.10 2.16
CA SER A 26 -2.23 2.10 1.10
C SER A 26 -3.53 2.06 0.29
N GLU A 27 -3.41 2.21 -1.02
CA GLU A 27 -4.52 2.10 -1.97
C GLU A 27 -4.26 0.97 -2.97
N ARG A 28 -5.18 0.00 -3.00
CA ARG A 28 -5.08 -1.19 -3.84
C ARG A 28 -6.34 -1.37 -4.67
N HIS A 29 -6.13 -1.56 -5.97
CA HIS A 29 -7.13 -2.05 -6.90
C HIS A 29 -6.78 -3.49 -7.23
N ASN A 30 -7.74 -4.40 -7.07
CA ASN A 30 -7.63 -5.80 -7.46
C ASN A 30 -8.53 -6.04 -8.66
N PHE A 31 -7.98 -6.67 -9.69
CA PHE A 31 -8.67 -6.97 -10.93
C PHE A 31 -8.83 -8.49 -11.09
N GLY A 32 -9.93 -8.90 -11.68
CA GLY A 32 -10.17 -10.30 -12.07
C GLY A 32 -9.35 -10.68 -13.29
N ASP A 33 -9.40 -11.95 -13.67
CA ASP A 33 -8.69 -12.48 -14.84
C ASP A 33 -9.15 -11.86 -16.16
N ASP A 34 -10.38 -11.33 -16.18
CA ASP A 34 -10.97 -10.58 -17.31
C ASP A 34 -10.56 -9.10 -17.32
N GLY A 35 -9.73 -8.67 -16.37
CA GLY A 35 -9.31 -7.28 -16.19
C GLY A 35 -10.38 -6.39 -15.55
N ALA A 36 -11.55 -6.92 -15.17
CA ALA A 36 -12.57 -6.15 -14.48
C ALA A 36 -12.12 -5.82 -13.04
N LEU A 37 -12.44 -4.62 -12.57
CA LEU A 37 -12.17 -4.24 -11.18
C LEU A 37 -13.06 -5.09 -10.25
N VAL A 38 -12.44 -5.85 -9.37
CA VAL A 38 -13.13 -6.71 -8.39
C VAL A 38 -13.19 -6.03 -7.03
N GLU A 39 -12.14 -5.32 -6.63
CA GLU A 39 -12.07 -4.71 -5.31
C GLU A 39 -11.19 -3.45 -5.32
N TYR A 40 -11.64 -2.43 -4.59
CA TYR A 40 -10.81 -1.30 -4.21
C TYR A 40 -10.71 -1.24 -2.68
N VAL A 41 -9.49 -1.22 -2.17
CA VAL A 41 -9.19 -1.16 -0.73
C VAL A 41 -8.34 0.06 -0.44
N ARG A 42 -8.79 0.86 0.53
CA ARG A 42 -8.05 1.97 1.11
C ARG A 42 -7.78 1.70 2.59
N SER A 43 -6.52 1.56 2.96
CA SER A 43 -6.09 1.19 4.31
C SER A 43 -5.28 2.31 4.97
N PHE A 44 -5.59 2.58 6.24
CA PHE A 44 -4.86 3.49 7.11
C PHE A 44 -4.05 2.65 8.10
N LEU A 45 -2.75 2.50 7.84
CA LEU A 45 -1.90 1.58 8.59
C LEU A 45 -1.05 2.37 9.59
N ASP A 46 -1.11 1.99 10.85
CA ASP A 46 -0.23 2.54 11.89
C ASP A 46 1.19 1.98 11.71
N PRO A 47 2.20 2.81 11.39
CA PRO A 47 3.57 2.34 11.20
C PRO A 47 4.22 1.79 12.48
N GLY A 48 3.65 2.04 13.66
CA GLY A 48 4.07 1.40 14.91
C GLY A 48 3.63 -0.07 15.03
N HIS A 49 2.66 -0.51 14.23
CA HIS A 49 2.10 -1.87 14.27
C HIS A 49 2.23 -2.63 12.95
N PHE A 50 2.43 -1.92 11.83
CA PHE A 50 2.51 -2.50 10.50
C PHE A 50 3.82 -2.14 9.81
N THR A 51 4.37 -3.12 9.08
CA THR A 51 5.53 -2.92 8.19
C THR A 51 5.16 -3.43 6.81
N LEU A 52 5.41 -2.61 5.78
CA LEU A 52 5.21 -3.02 4.40
C LEU A 52 6.52 -3.55 3.81
N HIS A 53 6.49 -4.78 3.30
CA HIS A 53 7.60 -5.41 2.62
C HIS A 53 7.28 -5.46 1.12
N VAL A 54 8.10 -4.83 0.29
CA VAL A 54 8.00 -4.87 -1.17
C VAL A 54 9.23 -5.57 -1.72
N THR A 55 9.03 -6.63 -2.49
CA THR A 55 10.11 -7.29 -3.22
C THR A 55 9.93 -6.97 -4.70
N THR A 56 10.90 -6.28 -5.28
CA THR A 56 10.97 -6.09 -6.73
C THR A 56 11.68 -7.29 -7.33
N GLY A 57 11.11 -7.90 -8.38
CA GLY A 57 11.82 -8.94 -9.12
C GLY A 57 12.94 -8.32 -9.94
N GLU A 58 14.21 -8.60 -9.60
CA GLU A 58 15.28 -8.58 -10.60
C GLU A 58 15.28 -9.94 -11.30
N THR A 59 14.64 -10.04 -12.45
CA THR A 59 14.88 -11.18 -13.35
C THR A 59 14.65 -10.73 -14.79
N GLY A 60 15.71 -10.17 -15.39
CA GLY A 60 15.68 -9.69 -16.76
C GLY A 60 16.97 -9.00 -17.20
N GLY A 61 18.13 -9.54 -16.84
CA GLY A 61 19.43 -8.98 -17.18
C GLY A 61 20.45 -10.04 -17.57
N ASN A 62 20.65 -10.18 -18.89
CA ASN A 62 21.83 -10.67 -19.61
C ASN A 62 21.97 -12.16 -19.99
N HIS A 63 21.68 -12.42 -21.28
CA HIS A 63 22.55 -13.04 -22.29
C HIS A 63 23.42 -14.24 -21.86
N GLY A 64 22.92 -15.43 -22.16
CA GLY A 64 23.74 -16.62 -22.38
C GLY A 64 23.78 -16.93 -23.87
N ASP A 65 24.83 -16.45 -24.53
CA ASP A 65 25.31 -16.98 -25.80
C ASP A 65 25.68 -18.47 -25.60
N ARG A 66 24.98 -19.38 -26.30
CA ARG A 66 25.45 -20.70 -26.78
C ARG A 66 24.33 -21.46 -27.48
#